data_AF-R9H7Z9-F1
#
_entry.id   AF-R9H7Z9-F1
#
_cell.length_a   1.000
_cell.length_b   1.000
_cell.length_c   1.000
_cell.angle_alpha   90.00
_cell.angle_beta   90.00
_cell.angle_gamma   90.00
#
_symmetry.space_group_name_H-M   'P 1'
#
loop_
_entity.id
_entity.type
_entity.pdbx_description
1 polymer ?
#
loop_
_entity_poly.entity_id
_entity_poly.type
_entity_poly.pdbx_seq_one_letter_code
_entity_poly.pdbx_strand_id
1 'polypeptide(L)'
;MHRKEKIEKIAELFARFRTEVESLNSLNLYDINVHAENVIIPILNLVYGVNLVNINNKVRNSAAIDLVDTENRIAVQVTSTATGDKVKHTINEFVKGKRCEDYDRLLIYIITEKQKKYSDAIFSVAYDNELEFSEKDILDYSDILKEVNSLISIAKIDSLLQLLKNEFCEEEISKRRYLLEHREIIKTEVLFPNILEVNIPSKVYVGIIGVDRDDIITQSWSTPNKLRKSASMGKVLSKAFELLKITYCRDWFTFEDKILSFRPLDNRDEPLNKLVEIGTVEEYSVNEFVNVSFKYEEALLHLINRSIEELASYKNIQWLPKEKYFRFKPIGVPRERKITWKNKKMATRSVIAEVWNSEKKQILYFRQLSFKIQSFRSNEKWFMSITPGWSFTYDGYHSCKQESQLIAQKKNLESNSSVYQHFMFLSYCLTNKLEDNEAEYKYISFSSPFNLTLNYTPLYGN
;
A
#
# COMPACT_ATOMS: atom_id res chain seq x y z
N MET A 1 24.60 -6.79 10.53
CA MET A 1 23.57 -7.56 11.26
C MET A 1 22.73 -8.40 10.31
N HIS A 2 22.02 -7.79 9.35
CA HIS A 2 21.10 -8.51 8.45
C HIS A 2 21.68 -9.64 7.59
N ARG A 3 22.95 -9.59 7.16
CA ARG A 3 23.56 -10.69 6.38
C ARG A 3 23.76 -11.96 7.22
N LYS A 4 24.24 -11.81 8.45
CA LYS A 4 24.48 -12.92 9.37
C LYS A 4 23.17 -13.63 9.73
N GLU A 5 22.14 -12.86 10.09
CA GLU A 5 20.79 -13.38 10.38
C GLU A 5 20.20 -14.16 9.21
N LYS A 6 20.39 -13.69 7.98
CA LYS A 6 19.92 -14.38 6.76
C LYS A 6 20.65 -15.71 6.54
N ILE A 7 21.98 -15.74 6.71
CA ILE A 7 22.77 -16.97 6.55
C ILE A 7 22.42 -17.98 7.65
N GLU A 8 22.25 -17.53 8.90
CA GLU A 8 21.80 -18.38 10.00
C GLU A 8 20.43 -19.00 9.70
N LYS A 9 19.50 -18.22 9.13
CA LYS A 9 18.18 -18.74 8.74
C LYS A 9 18.25 -19.73 7.57
N ILE A 10 19.12 -19.48 6.59
CA ILE A 10 19.37 -20.43 5.48
C ILE A 10 19.90 -21.75 6.03
N ALA A 11 20.88 -21.70 6.95
CA ALA A 11 21.44 -22.89 7.58
C ALA A 11 20.40 -23.68 8.38
N GLU A 12 19.52 -22.99 9.12
CA GLU A 12 18.39 -23.62 9.83
C GLU A 12 17.45 -24.38 8.88
N LEU A 13 17.08 -23.77 7.74
CA LEU A 13 16.18 -24.39 6.76
C LEU A 13 16.81 -25.62 6.10
N PHE A 14 18.10 -25.57 5.74
CA PHE A 14 18.82 -26.74 5.23
C PHE A 14 18.91 -27.87 6.27
N ALA A 15 19.16 -27.55 7.53
CA ALA A 15 19.23 -28.55 8.60
C ALA A 15 17.89 -29.26 8.82
N ARG A 16 16.78 -28.51 8.78
CA ARG A 16 15.42 -29.07 8.85
C ARG A 16 15.16 -30.03 7.69
N PHE A 17 15.42 -29.58 6.46
CA PHE A 17 15.22 -30.39 5.26
C PHE A 17 16.03 -31.69 5.29
N ARG A 18 17.31 -31.61 5.67
CA ARG A 18 18.16 -32.80 5.86
C ARG A 18 17.54 -33.80 6.84
N THR A 19 17.15 -33.32 8.02
CA THR A 19 16.61 -34.17 9.09
C THR A 19 15.33 -34.88 8.63
N GLU A 20 14.50 -34.18 7.86
CA GLU A 20 13.29 -34.73 7.26
C GLU A 20 13.62 -35.85 6.25
N VAL A 21 14.56 -35.60 5.33
CA VAL A 21 15.02 -36.59 4.34
C VAL A 21 15.63 -37.82 5.01
N GLU A 22 16.45 -37.66 6.06
CA GLU A 22 17.03 -38.76 6.83
C GLU A 22 15.93 -39.61 7.51
N SER A 23 14.97 -38.93 8.15
CA SER A 23 13.85 -39.59 8.84
C SER A 23 12.98 -40.38 7.87
N LEU A 24 12.63 -39.82 6.70
CA LEU A 24 11.79 -40.48 5.71
C LEU A 24 12.50 -41.64 4.99
N ASN A 25 13.80 -41.52 4.72
CA ASN A 25 14.58 -42.65 4.18
C ASN A 25 14.67 -43.81 5.18
N SER A 26 14.72 -43.54 6.50
CA SER A 26 14.68 -44.60 7.53
C SER A 26 13.35 -45.38 7.54
N LEU A 27 12.27 -44.78 7.02
CA LEU A 27 10.95 -45.37 6.88
C LEU A 27 10.72 -46.03 5.51
N ASN A 28 11.77 -46.13 4.67
CA ASN A 28 11.70 -46.61 3.28
C ASN A 28 10.73 -45.81 2.37
N LEU A 29 10.49 -44.53 2.67
CA LEU A 29 9.66 -43.65 1.86
C LEU A 29 10.53 -42.89 0.85
N TYR A 30 10.71 -43.46 -0.35
CA TYR A 30 11.65 -42.94 -1.36
C TYR A 30 11.13 -41.75 -2.18
N ASP A 31 9.83 -41.42 -2.10
CA ASP A 31 9.22 -40.26 -2.79
C ASP A 31 9.89 -38.92 -2.42
N ILE A 32 10.48 -38.86 -1.22
CA ILE A 32 11.22 -37.69 -0.75
C ILE A 32 12.47 -37.41 -1.59
N ASN A 33 13.10 -38.42 -2.18
CA ASN A 33 14.32 -38.24 -2.96
C ASN A 33 14.02 -37.52 -4.29
N VAL A 34 12.90 -37.87 -4.93
CA VAL A 34 12.41 -37.18 -6.15
C VAL A 34 12.00 -35.73 -5.83
N HIS A 35 11.39 -35.50 -4.67
CA HIS A 35 11.09 -34.14 -4.22
C HIS A 35 12.37 -33.33 -3.96
N ALA A 36 13.36 -33.94 -3.30
CA ALA A 36 14.65 -33.33 -3.01
C ALA A 36 15.42 -32.92 -4.27
N GLU A 37 15.40 -33.73 -5.32
CA GLU A 37 15.96 -33.40 -6.63
C GLU A 37 15.33 -32.12 -7.21
N ASN A 38 14.01 -31.99 -7.15
CA ASN A 38 13.32 -30.83 -7.71
C ASN A 38 13.60 -29.55 -6.90
N VAL A 39 13.72 -29.66 -5.58
CA VAL A 39 14.01 -28.51 -4.71
C VAL A 39 15.47 -28.05 -4.84
N ILE A 40 16.42 -28.96 -5.07
CA ILE A 40 17.84 -28.61 -5.12
C ILE A 40 18.26 -27.91 -6.42
N ILE A 41 17.55 -28.14 -7.53
CA ILE A 41 17.83 -27.50 -8.84
C ILE A 41 17.90 -25.97 -8.75
N PRO A 42 16.82 -25.25 -8.34
CA PRO A 42 16.86 -23.79 -8.30
C PRO A 42 17.90 -23.24 -7.31
N ILE A 43 18.23 -24.01 -6.27
CA ILE A 43 19.26 -23.67 -5.28
C ILE A 43 20.65 -23.71 -5.92
N LEU A 44 21.01 -24.82 -6.57
CA LEU A 44 22.31 -24.99 -7.20
C LEU A 44 22.51 -24.00 -8.36
N ASN A 45 21.47 -23.77 -9.17
CA ASN A 45 21.50 -22.78 -10.24
C ASN A 45 21.81 -21.38 -9.72
N LEU A 46 21.19 -20.99 -8.60
CA LEU A 46 21.40 -19.67 -8.01
C LEU A 46 22.78 -19.52 -7.37
N VAL A 47 23.25 -20.55 -6.65
CA VAL A 47 24.51 -20.52 -5.90
C VAL A 47 25.72 -20.61 -6.83
N TYR A 48 25.73 -21.58 -7.74
CA TYR A 48 26.87 -21.84 -8.62
C TYR A 48 26.76 -21.13 -9.98
N GLY A 49 25.62 -20.49 -10.28
CA GLY A 49 25.42 -19.78 -11.56
C GLY A 49 25.29 -20.72 -12.76
N VAL A 50 24.78 -21.93 -12.53
CA VAL A 50 24.56 -22.97 -13.54
C VAL A 50 23.08 -23.02 -13.97
N ASN A 51 22.77 -23.77 -15.02
CA ASN A 51 21.43 -23.95 -15.57
C ASN A 51 21.03 -25.42 -15.62
N LEU A 52 21.04 -26.07 -14.45
CA LEU A 52 20.67 -27.47 -14.29
C LEU A 52 19.18 -27.68 -14.58
N VAL A 53 18.88 -28.76 -15.30
CA VAL A 53 17.54 -29.28 -15.54
C VAL A 53 17.47 -30.78 -15.24
N ASN A 54 16.30 -31.25 -14.77
CA ASN A 54 16.10 -32.68 -14.52
C ASN A 54 16.05 -33.45 -15.85
N ILE A 55 16.88 -34.49 -15.98
CA ILE A 55 16.99 -35.29 -17.20
C ILE A 55 15.75 -36.18 -17.45
N ASN A 56 15.04 -36.58 -16.38
CA ASN A 56 13.82 -37.38 -16.47
C ASN A 56 12.68 -36.68 -17.22
N ASN A 57 12.73 -35.34 -17.34
CA ASN A 57 11.78 -34.56 -18.13
C ASN A 57 12.06 -34.59 -19.64
N LYS A 58 13.25 -35.04 -20.08
CA LYS A 58 13.67 -35.07 -21.50
C LYS A 58 13.84 -36.50 -22.04
N VAL A 59 14.35 -37.44 -21.23
CA VAL A 59 14.62 -38.83 -21.64
C VAL A 59 14.32 -39.78 -20.48
N ARG A 60 13.43 -40.76 -20.67
CA ARG A 60 13.17 -41.82 -19.66
C ARG A 60 14.40 -42.74 -19.54
N ASN A 61 14.85 -43.00 -18.31
CA ASN A 61 15.90 -43.96 -17.93
C ASN A 61 17.35 -43.59 -18.32
N SER A 62 17.85 -42.42 -17.93
CA SER A 62 19.31 -42.21 -17.84
C SER A 62 19.82 -42.72 -16.49
N ALA A 63 20.28 -43.97 -16.45
CA ALA A 63 20.92 -44.52 -15.27
C ALA A 63 22.15 -43.65 -14.88
N ALA A 64 22.16 -43.15 -13.65
CA ALA A 64 23.28 -42.51 -12.92
C ALA A 64 23.53 -40.99 -13.04
N ILE A 65 22.63 -40.21 -13.62
CA ILE A 65 22.66 -38.74 -13.52
C ILE A 65 21.22 -38.25 -13.38
N ASP A 66 20.97 -37.31 -12.46
CA ASP A 66 19.63 -36.77 -12.24
C ASP A 66 19.45 -35.39 -12.88
N LEU A 67 20.49 -34.54 -12.81
CA LEU A 67 20.47 -33.17 -13.31
C LEU A 67 21.60 -32.91 -14.30
N VAL A 68 21.31 -32.12 -15.34
CA VAL A 68 22.29 -31.78 -16.37
C VAL A 68 22.21 -30.31 -16.76
N ASP A 69 23.37 -29.73 -17.05
CA ASP A 69 23.52 -28.44 -17.70
C ASP A 69 24.25 -28.67 -19.03
N THR A 70 23.51 -28.59 -20.13
CA THR A 70 24.05 -28.84 -21.46
C THR A 70 24.93 -27.70 -21.98
N GLU A 71 24.75 -26.48 -21.47
CA GLU A 71 25.54 -25.32 -21.91
C GLU A 71 26.92 -25.34 -21.27
N ASN A 72 26.98 -25.59 -19.96
CA ASN A 72 28.22 -25.70 -19.22
C ASN A 72 28.81 -27.12 -19.22
N ARG A 73 28.12 -28.09 -19.84
CA ARG A 73 28.50 -29.51 -19.93
C ARG A 73 28.77 -30.12 -18.54
N ILE A 74 27.89 -29.85 -17.58
CA ILE A 74 27.96 -30.37 -16.21
C ILE A 74 26.86 -31.39 -15.96
N ALA A 75 27.21 -32.51 -15.33
CA ALA A 75 26.29 -33.51 -14.83
C ALA A 75 26.29 -33.55 -13.30
N VAL A 76 25.12 -33.69 -12.68
CA VAL A 76 24.97 -33.79 -11.23
C VAL A 76 24.14 -35.01 -10.87
N GLN A 77 24.68 -35.88 -10.02
CA GLN A 77 23.92 -36.90 -9.31
C GLN A 77 23.49 -36.32 -7.97
N VAL A 78 22.20 -36.43 -7.64
CA VAL A 78 21.65 -36.13 -6.33
C VAL A 78 21.40 -37.44 -5.60
N THR A 79 21.84 -37.56 -4.35
CA THR A 79 21.60 -38.77 -3.56
C THR A 79 21.51 -38.49 -2.07
N SER A 80 20.73 -39.29 -1.34
CA SER A 80 20.70 -39.27 0.12
C SER A 80 21.75 -40.20 0.76
N THR A 81 22.40 -41.06 -0.05
CA THR A 81 23.35 -42.07 0.42
C THR A 81 24.79 -41.63 0.21
N ALA A 82 25.54 -41.46 1.30
CA ALA A 82 26.91 -40.96 1.27
C ALA A 82 27.99 -42.04 1.09
N THR A 83 27.65 -43.32 0.93
CA THR A 83 28.60 -44.44 0.97
C THR A 83 29.62 -44.39 -0.19
N GLY A 84 30.83 -44.90 0.07
CA GLY A 84 31.88 -44.94 -0.95
C GLY A 84 31.49 -45.83 -2.14
N ASP A 85 30.74 -46.90 -1.88
CA ASP A 85 30.19 -47.78 -2.92
C ASP A 85 29.19 -47.06 -3.81
N LYS A 86 28.36 -46.16 -3.25
CA LYS A 86 27.42 -45.36 -4.05
C LYS A 86 28.15 -44.39 -4.96
N VAL A 87 29.16 -43.69 -4.45
CA VAL A 87 30.03 -42.79 -5.23
C VAL A 87 30.73 -43.57 -6.35
N LYS A 88 31.35 -44.70 -6.00
CA LYS A 88 32.03 -45.58 -6.97
C LYS A 88 31.06 -46.08 -8.04
N HIS A 89 29.85 -46.45 -7.66
CA HIS A 89 28.83 -46.91 -8.58
C HIS A 89 28.41 -45.79 -9.54
N THR A 90 28.14 -44.58 -9.05
CA THR A 90 27.80 -43.42 -9.89
C THR A 90 28.90 -43.10 -10.90
N ILE A 91 30.18 -43.09 -10.49
CA ILE A 91 31.31 -42.89 -11.40
C ILE A 91 31.35 -43.98 -12.48
N ASN A 92 31.21 -45.25 -12.09
CA ASN A 92 31.22 -46.37 -13.04
C ASN A 92 30.09 -46.28 -14.07
N GLU A 93 28.87 -45.96 -13.64
CA GLU A 93 27.74 -45.86 -14.55
C GLU A 93 27.84 -44.63 -15.45
N PHE A 94 28.38 -43.51 -14.96
CA PHE A 94 28.68 -42.34 -15.77
C PHE A 94 29.65 -42.67 -16.91
N VAL A 95 30.73 -43.37 -16.59
CA VAL A 95 31.74 -43.83 -17.55
C VAL A 95 31.18 -44.86 -18.54
N LYS A 96 30.53 -45.92 -18.04
CA LYS A 96 29.92 -46.97 -18.89
C LYS A 96 28.88 -46.39 -19.85
N GLY A 97 28.13 -45.40 -19.40
CA GLY A 97 27.13 -44.69 -20.21
C GLY A 97 27.72 -43.75 -21.26
N LYS A 98 29.06 -43.70 -21.41
CA LYS A 98 29.80 -42.78 -22.30
C LYS A 98 29.44 -41.31 -22.09
N ARG A 99 29.04 -40.94 -20.88
CA ARG A 99 28.57 -39.59 -20.56
C ARG A 99 29.68 -38.55 -20.55
N CYS A 100 30.94 -38.99 -20.47
CA CYS A 100 32.12 -38.15 -20.65
C CYS A 100 32.17 -37.47 -22.04
N GLU A 101 31.47 -38.00 -23.05
CA GLU A 101 31.36 -37.35 -24.37
C GLU A 101 30.43 -36.12 -24.33
N ASP A 102 29.37 -36.19 -23.51
CA ASP A 102 28.33 -35.16 -23.38
C ASP A 102 28.66 -34.11 -22.32
N TYR A 103 29.35 -34.51 -21.24
CA TYR A 103 29.60 -33.70 -20.05
C TYR A 103 31.05 -33.80 -19.59
N ASP A 104 31.66 -32.65 -19.31
CA ASP A 104 33.07 -32.52 -18.97
C ASP A 104 33.32 -32.67 -17.45
N ARG A 105 32.29 -32.42 -16.62
CA ARG A 105 32.39 -32.52 -15.15
C ARG A 105 31.20 -33.27 -14.56
N LEU A 106 31.49 -34.16 -13.62
CA LEU A 106 30.50 -34.85 -12.80
C LEU A 106 30.57 -34.31 -11.37
N LEU A 107 29.42 -33.92 -10.81
CA LEU A 107 29.27 -33.58 -9.40
C LEU A 107 28.33 -34.58 -8.72
N ILE A 108 28.59 -34.89 -7.45
CA ILE A 108 27.70 -35.70 -6.62
C ILE A 108 27.24 -34.84 -5.45
N TYR A 109 25.96 -34.48 -5.44
CA TYR A 109 25.33 -33.78 -4.33
C TYR A 109 24.67 -34.75 -3.35
N ILE A 110 25.17 -34.78 -2.12
CA ILE A 110 24.63 -35.57 -1.02
C ILE A 110 23.66 -34.70 -0.23
N ILE A 111 22.37 -35.07 -0.25
CA ILE A 111 21.29 -34.34 0.44
C ILE A 111 21.49 -34.34 1.96
N THR A 112 22.04 -35.44 2.48
CA THR A 112 22.31 -35.65 3.91
C THR A 112 23.65 -35.02 4.31
N GLU A 113 24.62 -35.81 4.75
CA GLU A 113 25.97 -35.36 5.05
C GLU A 113 26.96 -36.29 4.37
N LYS A 114 27.96 -35.70 3.71
CA LYS A 114 28.99 -36.50 3.04
C LYS A 114 29.96 -37.12 4.05
N GLN A 115 30.69 -38.16 3.64
CA GLN A 115 31.72 -38.72 4.50
C GLN A 115 32.88 -37.75 4.69
N LYS A 116 33.53 -37.80 5.86
CA LYS A 116 34.71 -36.97 6.16
C LYS A 116 35.92 -37.30 5.27
N LYS A 117 36.00 -38.54 4.81
CA LYS A 117 37.05 -39.02 3.90
C LYS A 117 36.50 -40.14 3.05
N TYR A 118 36.76 -40.08 1.74
CA TYR A 118 36.54 -41.18 0.81
C TYR A 118 37.87 -41.93 0.55
N SER A 119 37.78 -43.22 0.26
CA SER A 119 38.97 -44.03 -0.08
C SER A 119 39.51 -43.64 -1.45
N ASP A 120 40.84 -43.47 -1.57
CA ASP A 120 41.50 -43.11 -2.82
C ASP A 120 41.23 -44.11 -3.96
N ALA A 121 40.98 -45.38 -3.61
CA ALA A 121 40.63 -46.45 -4.56
C ALA A 121 39.26 -46.26 -5.24
N ILE A 122 38.43 -45.33 -4.77
CA ILE A 122 37.18 -44.95 -5.44
C ILE A 122 37.47 -44.08 -6.66
N PHE A 123 38.45 -43.19 -6.53
CA PHE A 123 38.79 -42.20 -7.56
C PHE A 123 39.65 -42.77 -8.69
N SER A 124 40.37 -43.88 -8.45
CA SER A 124 41.16 -44.55 -9.50
C SER A 124 40.32 -44.88 -10.74
N VAL A 125 39.08 -45.31 -10.53
CA VAL A 125 38.12 -45.62 -11.62
C VAL A 125 37.84 -44.41 -12.52
N ALA A 126 37.79 -43.20 -11.95
CA ALA A 126 37.58 -41.98 -12.73
C ALA A 126 38.83 -41.62 -13.54
N TYR A 127 40.00 -41.65 -12.90
CA TYR A 127 41.27 -41.36 -13.56
C TYR A 127 41.62 -42.35 -14.68
N ASP A 128 41.34 -43.64 -14.47
CA ASP A 128 41.56 -44.70 -15.47
C ASP A 128 40.70 -44.51 -16.73
N ASN A 129 39.69 -43.64 -16.68
CA ASN A 129 38.77 -43.34 -17.78
C ASN A 129 38.74 -41.84 -18.16
N GLU A 130 39.86 -41.14 -17.92
CA GLU A 130 40.07 -39.72 -18.30
C GLU A 130 39.05 -38.73 -17.70
N LEU A 131 38.33 -39.10 -16.63
CA LEU A 131 37.41 -38.21 -15.92
C LEU A 131 38.13 -37.52 -14.76
N GLU A 132 38.19 -36.18 -14.81
CA GLU A 132 38.68 -35.38 -13.69
C GLU A 132 37.62 -35.34 -12.58
N PHE A 133 37.75 -36.24 -11.60
CA PHE A 133 36.85 -36.33 -10.45
C PHE A 133 37.63 -36.55 -9.15
N SER A 134 37.28 -35.76 -8.14
CA SER A 134 37.94 -35.76 -6.83
C SER A 134 36.93 -35.64 -5.69
N GLU A 135 37.41 -35.71 -4.46
CA GLU A 135 36.58 -35.47 -3.27
C GLU A 135 35.94 -34.06 -3.25
N LYS A 136 36.49 -33.08 -3.98
CA LYS A 136 35.93 -31.74 -4.09
C LYS A 136 34.64 -31.70 -4.91
N ASP A 137 34.45 -32.69 -5.77
CA ASP A 137 33.28 -32.83 -6.64
C ASP A 137 32.11 -33.55 -5.93
N ILE A 138 32.33 -33.96 -4.67
CA ILE A 138 31.32 -34.47 -3.75
C ILE A 138 30.90 -33.33 -2.83
N LEU A 139 29.67 -32.85 -3.01
CA LEU A 139 29.11 -31.68 -2.35
C LEU A 139 28.02 -32.10 -1.36
N ASP A 140 27.89 -31.36 -0.26
CA ASP A 140 26.72 -31.41 0.61
C ASP A 140 26.22 -30.01 0.98
N TYR A 141 25.25 -29.93 1.89
CA TYR A 141 24.71 -28.66 2.36
C TYR A 141 25.80 -27.72 2.95
N SER A 142 26.86 -28.28 3.55
CA SER A 142 27.93 -27.48 4.16
C SER A 142 28.76 -26.76 3.10
N ASP A 143 28.93 -27.36 1.93
CA ASP A 143 29.62 -26.74 0.80
C ASP A 143 28.77 -25.64 0.17
N ILE A 144 27.45 -25.85 0.06
CA ILE A 144 26.52 -24.79 -0.34
C ILE A 144 26.59 -23.61 0.64
N LEU A 145 26.59 -23.87 1.95
CA LEU A 145 26.67 -22.80 2.95
C LEU A 145 28.00 -22.03 2.89
N LYS A 146 29.12 -22.72 2.63
CA LYS A 146 30.42 -22.07 2.40
C LYS A 146 30.36 -21.14 1.19
N GLU A 147 29.77 -21.60 0.09
CA GLU A 147 29.62 -20.81 -1.13
C GLU A 147 28.68 -19.62 -0.90
N VAL A 148 27.54 -19.82 -0.23
CA VAL A 148 26.62 -18.73 0.14
C VAL A 148 27.31 -17.68 1.03
N ASN A 149 28.22 -18.10 1.91
CA ASN A 149 29.01 -17.18 2.73
C ASN A 149 30.13 -16.47 1.93
N SER A 150 30.60 -17.06 0.82
CA SER A 150 31.55 -16.42 -0.11
C SER A 150 30.87 -15.36 -1.00
N LEU A 151 29.56 -15.51 -1.28
CA LEU A 151 28.79 -14.60 -2.13
C LEU A 151 28.79 -13.16 -1.58
N ILE A 152 29.22 -12.21 -2.42
CA ILE A 152 29.22 -10.78 -2.12
C ILE A 152 27.81 -10.16 -2.29
N SER A 153 26.96 -10.75 -3.14
CA SER A 153 25.64 -10.21 -3.49
C SER A 153 24.56 -10.55 -2.45
N ILE A 154 24.07 -9.53 -1.75
CA ILE A 154 22.94 -9.66 -0.79
C ILE A 154 21.64 -10.06 -1.51
N ALA A 155 21.42 -9.58 -2.74
CA ALA A 155 20.24 -9.92 -3.53
C ALA A 155 20.15 -11.42 -3.82
N LYS A 156 21.28 -12.08 -4.13
CA LYS A 156 21.31 -13.54 -4.32
C LYS A 156 20.99 -14.29 -3.03
N ILE A 157 21.51 -13.80 -1.89
CA ILE A 157 21.22 -14.38 -0.56
C ILE A 157 19.72 -14.25 -0.24
N ASP A 158 19.09 -13.12 -0.59
CA ASP A 158 17.65 -12.91 -0.40
C ASP A 158 16.80 -13.80 -1.30
N SER A 159 17.16 -13.94 -2.57
CA SER A 159 16.50 -14.87 -3.48
C SER A 159 16.59 -16.31 -2.98
N LEU A 160 17.76 -16.73 -2.48
CA LEU A 160 17.94 -18.07 -1.93
C LEU A 160 17.10 -18.28 -0.66
N LEU A 161 17.11 -17.32 0.26
CA LEU A 161 16.30 -17.39 1.47
C LEU A 161 14.81 -17.46 1.13
N GLN A 162 14.34 -16.72 0.12
CA GLN A 162 12.94 -16.77 -0.30
C GLN A 162 12.58 -18.13 -0.91
N LEU A 163 13.45 -18.70 -1.76
CA LEU A 163 13.26 -20.05 -2.32
C LEU A 163 13.13 -21.08 -1.19
N LEU A 164 14.05 -21.07 -0.23
CA LEU A 164 14.03 -22.01 0.90
C LEU A 164 12.81 -21.81 1.80
N LYS A 165 12.37 -20.56 2.04
CA LYS A 165 11.14 -20.29 2.79
C LYS A 165 9.91 -20.82 2.07
N ASN A 166 9.83 -20.65 0.76
CA ASN A 166 8.70 -21.13 -0.03
C ASN A 166 8.62 -22.67 0.03
N GLU A 167 9.76 -23.35 -0.06
CA GLU A 167 9.79 -24.82 -0.06
C GLU A 167 9.63 -25.45 1.33
N PHE A 168 10.20 -24.84 2.37
CA PHE A 168 10.36 -25.51 3.67
C PHE A 168 9.64 -24.84 4.85
N CYS A 169 8.95 -23.72 4.64
CA CYS A 169 8.14 -23.12 5.72
C CYS A 169 6.80 -23.84 5.85
N GLU A 170 6.47 -24.33 7.06
CA GLU A 170 5.19 -25.00 7.37
C GLU A 170 3.97 -24.17 6.96
N GLU A 171 4.06 -22.85 7.08
CA GLU A 171 2.99 -21.92 6.69
C GLU A 171 2.73 -21.97 5.18
N GLU A 172 3.77 -22.01 4.35
CA GLU A 172 3.66 -22.08 2.89
C GLU A 172 3.29 -23.50 2.42
N ILE A 173 3.78 -24.54 3.10
CA ILE A 173 3.36 -25.93 2.85
C ILE A 173 1.86 -26.10 3.15
N SER A 174 1.40 -25.58 4.29
CA SER A 174 0.00 -25.61 4.70
C SER A 174 -0.88 -24.81 3.74
N LYS A 175 -0.40 -23.65 3.30
CA LYS A 175 -1.06 -22.82 2.28
C LYS A 175 -1.16 -23.52 0.93
N ARG A 176 -0.09 -24.18 0.45
CA ARG A 176 -0.11 -24.97 -0.79
C ARG A 176 -1.13 -26.11 -0.71
N ARG A 177 -1.15 -26.84 0.41
CA ARG A 177 -2.13 -27.92 0.65
C ARG A 177 -3.56 -27.38 0.66
N TYR A 178 -3.79 -26.29 1.39
CA TYR A 178 -5.09 -25.61 1.42
C TYR A 178 -5.55 -25.16 0.03
N LEU A 179 -4.68 -24.51 -0.75
CA LEU A 179 -4.97 -24.07 -2.11
C LEU A 179 -5.28 -25.22 -3.07
N LEU A 180 -4.59 -26.36 -2.94
CA LEU A 180 -4.86 -27.55 -3.74
C LEU A 180 -6.24 -28.15 -3.43
N GLU A 181 -6.63 -28.15 -2.16
CA GLU A 181 -7.90 -28.69 -1.66
C GLU A 181 -9.10 -27.75 -1.90
N HIS A 182 -8.88 -26.42 -2.00
CA HIS A 182 -9.95 -25.41 -2.05
C HIS A 182 -9.96 -24.60 -3.36
N ARG A 183 -9.49 -25.20 -4.46
CA ARG A 183 -9.26 -24.56 -5.78
C ARG A 183 -10.48 -23.84 -6.39
N GLU A 184 -11.70 -24.09 -5.90
CA GLU A 184 -12.96 -23.58 -6.48
C GLU A 184 -13.75 -22.64 -5.56
N ILE A 185 -13.30 -22.33 -4.34
CA ILE A 185 -14.07 -21.48 -3.44
C ILE A 185 -13.82 -20.01 -3.77
N ILE A 186 -14.69 -19.40 -4.57
CA ILE A 186 -14.77 -17.95 -4.71
C ILE A 186 -15.59 -17.43 -3.54
N LYS A 187 -14.95 -16.70 -2.63
CA LYS A 187 -15.65 -15.92 -1.61
C LYS A 187 -16.05 -14.57 -2.18
N THR A 188 -17.29 -14.19 -1.91
CA THR A 188 -17.82 -12.87 -2.20
C THR A 188 -17.98 -12.10 -0.91
N GLU A 189 -17.26 -10.99 -0.79
CA GLU A 189 -17.37 -10.06 0.33
C GLU A 189 -17.85 -8.69 -0.14
N VAL A 190 -18.74 -8.08 0.63
CA VAL A 190 -19.21 -6.73 0.38
C VAL A 190 -18.44 -5.77 1.28
N LEU A 191 -17.60 -4.95 0.67
CA LEU A 191 -16.83 -3.90 1.32
C LEU A 191 -17.65 -2.60 1.35
N PHE A 192 -17.55 -1.89 2.47
CA PHE A 192 -18.17 -0.59 2.68
C PHE A 192 -17.07 0.48 2.75
N PRO A 193 -16.59 0.99 1.60
CA PRO A 193 -15.53 1.98 1.60
C PRO A 193 -15.98 3.27 2.27
N ASN A 194 -15.07 3.95 2.94
CA ASN A 194 -15.29 5.29 3.50
C ASN A 194 -15.10 6.39 2.43
N ILE A 195 -15.53 6.12 1.20
CA ILE A 195 -15.29 6.94 0.01
C ILE A 195 -16.62 7.45 -0.55
N LEU A 196 -16.64 8.69 -1.01
CA LEU A 196 -17.77 9.34 -1.66
C LEU A 196 -17.34 9.86 -3.02
N GLU A 197 -18.12 9.62 -4.07
CA GLU A 197 -17.89 10.23 -5.39
C GLU A 197 -18.30 11.70 -5.35
N VAL A 198 -17.43 12.56 -5.86
CA VAL A 198 -17.62 14.00 -5.96
C VAL A 198 -18.01 14.33 -7.40
N ASN A 199 -19.25 14.79 -7.58
CA ASN A 199 -19.74 15.28 -8.86
C ASN A 199 -19.34 16.74 -9.01
N ILE A 200 -18.48 17.02 -9.96
CA ILE A 200 -17.99 18.36 -10.30
C ILE A 200 -18.55 18.81 -11.65
N PRO A 201 -18.53 20.11 -11.96
CA PRO A 201 -18.96 20.59 -13.27
C PRO A 201 -18.06 20.06 -14.38
N SER A 202 -18.58 20.01 -15.61
CA SER A 202 -17.81 19.58 -16.79
C SER A 202 -16.72 20.58 -17.20
N LYS A 203 -16.82 21.82 -16.69
CA LYS A 203 -15.98 22.95 -17.08
C LYS A 203 -15.32 23.58 -15.85
N VAL A 204 -14.12 24.12 -16.06
CA VAL A 204 -13.40 24.92 -15.07
C VAL A 204 -12.98 26.24 -15.72
N TYR A 205 -13.12 27.33 -14.97
CA TYR A 205 -12.78 28.68 -15.43
C TYR A 205 -11.42 29.08 -14.88
N VAL A 206 -10.61 29.66 -15.75
CA VAL A 206 -9.25 30.12 -15.46
C VAL A 206 -9.16 31.60 -15.87
N GLY A 207 -8.83 32.50 -14.96
CA GLY A 207 -8.67 33.92 -15.26
C GLY A 207 -7.37 34.49 -14.71
N ILE A 208 -6.73 35.41 -15.43
CA ILE A 208 -5.54 36.11 -14.92
C ILE A 208 -5.94 36.96 -13.73
N ILE A 209 -5.11 36.96 -12.68
CA ILE A 209 -5.38 37.76 -11.49
C ILE A 209 -5.30 39.25 -11.84
N GLY A 210 -6.42 39.97 -11.67
CA GLY A 210 -6.56 41.39 -12.03
C GLY A 210 -6.35 42.37 -10.88
N VAL A 211 -5.90 41.90 -9.71
CA VAL A 211 -5.61 42.77 -8.56
C VAL A 211 -4.14 43.13 -8.47
N ASP A 212 -3.85 44.41 -8.21
CA ASP A 212 -2.49 44.84 -7.92
C ASP A 212 -2.07 44.34 -6.53
N ARG A 213 -1.08 43.45 -6.53
CA ARG A 213 -0.56 42.81 -5.33
C ARG A 213 -0.01 43.82 -4.32
N ASP A 214 0.78 44.78 -4.78
CA ASP A 214 1.50 45.71 -3.91
C ASP A 214 0.56 46.79 -3.37
N ASP A 215 -0.45 47.19 -4.15
CA ASP A 215 -1.54 48.04 -3.69
C ASP A 215 -2.33 47.37 -2.55
N ILE A 216 -2.79 46.13 -2.73
CA ILE A 216 -3.53 45.39 -1.69
C ILE A 216 -2.70 45.22 -0.40
N ILE A 217 -1.40 44.92 -0.53
CA ILE A 217 -0.50 44.81 0.64
C ILE A 217 -0.39 46.17 1.34
N THR A 218 -0.22 47.26 0.60
CA THR A 218 -0.10 48.61 1.16
C THR A 218 -1.39 49.05 1.86
N GLN A 219 -2.54 48.85 1.21
CA GLN A 219 -3.85 49.12 1.82
C GLN A 219 -4.08 48.29 3.07
N SER A 220 -3.60 47.04 3.12
CA SER A 220 -3.74 46.18 4.31
C SER A 220 -3.12 46.78 5.57
N TRP A 221 -2.12 47.67 5.45
CA TRP A 221 -1.43 48.29 6.59
C TRP A 221 -2.27 49.32 7.35
N SER A 222 -3.36 49.77 6.74
CA SER A 222 -4.41 50.58 7.38
C SER A 222 -5.37 49.74 8.24
N THR A 223 -5.33 48.42 8.12
CA THR A 223 -6.19 47.49 8.87
C THR A 223 -5.45 46.83 10.04
N PRO A 224 -6.15 46.28 11.05
CA PRO A 224 -5.52 45.57 12.16
C PRO A 224 -4.67 44.37 11.70
N ASN A 225 -5.10 43.68 10.64
CA ASN A 225 -4.45 42.48 10.10
C ASN A 225 -3.58 42.82 8.89
N LYS A 226 -2.38 43.37 9.16
CA LYS A 226 -1.43 43.81 8.14
C LYS A 226 -0.77 42.64 7.41
N LEU A 227 -0.66 42.72 6.08
CA LEU A 227 0.10 41.77 5.28
C LEU A 227 1.59 42.12 5.25
N ARG A 228 2.43 41.09 5.27
CA ARG A 228 3.88 41.23 4.99
C ARG A 228 4.09 41.37 3.48
N LYS A 229 5.15 42.07 3.06
CA LYS A 229 5.56 42.16 1.65
C LYS A 229 5.80 40.79 1.00
N SER A 230 6.15 39.77 1.78
CA SER A 230 6.35 38.38 1.33
C SER A 230 5.08 37.52 1.38
N ALA A 231 3.89 38.12 1.55
CA ALA A 231 2.64 37.37 1.57
C ALA A 231 2.40 36.64 0.24
N SER A 232 1.89 35.41 0.32
CA SER A 232 1.50 34.64 -0.85
C SER A 232 0.28 35.26 -1.53
N MET A 233 0.13 35.03 -2.84
CA MET A 233 -0.97 35.61 -3.60
C MET A 233 -2.35 35.20 -3.06
N GLY A 234 -2.50 33.97 -2.58
CA GLY A 234 -3.73 33.55 -1.89
C GLY A 234 -4.08 34.41 -0.66
N LYS A 235 -3.10 34.84 0.16
CA LYS A 235 -3.36 35.73 1.30
C LYS A 235 -3.73 37.15 0.85
N VAL A 236 -3.10 37.61 -0.24
CA VAL A 236 -3.40 38.90 -0.87
C VAL A 236 -4.84 38.90 -1.37
N LEU A 237 -5.25 37.88 -2.12
CA LEU A 237 -6.62 37.72 -2.60
C LEU A 237 -7.62 37.59 -1.46
N SER A 238 -7.33 36.80 -0.41
CA SER A 238 -8.18 36.74 0.79
C SER A 238 -8.38 38.11 1.43
N LYS A 239 -7.37 38.99 1.41
CA LYS A 239 -7.48 40.35 1.92
C LYS A 239 -8.21 41.28 0.94
N ALA A 240 -8.07 41.05 -0.36
CA ALA A 240 -8.77 41.79 -1.40
C ALA A 240 -10.29 41.66 -1.27
N PHE A 241 -10.81 40.49 -0.85
CA PHE A 241 -12.24 40.34 -0.55
C PHE A 241 -12.73 41.38 0.48
N GLU A 242 -11.98 41.61 1.55
CA GLU A 242 -12.31 42.57 2.60
C GLU A 242 -12.22 44.02 2.09
N LEU A 243 -11.09 44.39 1.46
CA LEU A 243 -10.82 45.75 1.02
C LEU A 243 -11.76 46.21 -0.11
N LEU A 244 -12.02 45.32 -1.07
CA LEU A 244 -12.89 45.59 -2.22
C LEU A 244 -14.38 45.32 -1.92
N LYS A 245 -14.71 44.96 -0.66
CA LYS A 245 -16.08 44.66 -0.20
C LYS A 245 -16.77 43.61 -1.08
N ILE A 246 -16.03 42.55 -1.44
CA ILE A 246 -16.53 41.43 -2.22
C ILE A 246 -17.10 40.39 -1.25
N THR A 247 -18.24 39.79 -1.60
CA THR A 247 -18.79 38.66 -0.85
C THR A 247 -17.75 37.55 -0.79
N TYR A 248 -17.35 37.17 0.42
CA TYR A 248 -16.30 36.18 0.62
C TYR A 248 -16.76 34.78 0.20
N CYS A 249 -15.97 34.11 -0.62
CA CYS A 249 -16.12 32.70 -0.96
C CYS A 249 -14.75 31.99 -0.92
N ARG A 250 -14.75 30.67 -0.78
CA ARG A 250 -13.53 29.84 -0.63
C ARG A 250 -13.24 28.96 -1.84
N ASP A 251 -14.20 28.79 -2.73
CA ASP A 251 -14.22 27.87 -3.87
C ASP A 251 -13.40 28.37 -5.08
N TRP A 252 -12.17 28.77 -4.79
CA TRP A 252 -11.17 29.19 -5.77
C TRP A 252 -9.78 28.73 -5.35
N PHE A 253 -8.88 28.63 -6.32
CA PHE A 253 -7.48 28.27 -6.09
C PHE A 253 -6.56 29.12 -6.97
N THR A 254 -5.42 29.55 -6.42
CA THR A 254 -4.38 30.23 -7.20
C THR A 254 -3.48 29.19 -7.84
N PHE A 255 -3.42 29.21 -9.17
CA PHE A 255 -2.56 28.35 -9.94
C PHE A 255 -1.74 29.21 -10.88
N GLU A 256 -0.42 29.26 -10.65
CA GLU A 256 0.45 30.25 -11.31
C GLU A 256 -0.06 31.67 -10.98
N ASP A 257 -0.14 32.55 -11.97
CA ASP A 257 -0.69 33.91 -11.81
C ASP A 257 -2.19 33.98 -12.18
N LYS A 258 -2.89 32.83 -12.10
CA LYS A 258 -4.30 32.70 -12.47
C LYS A 258 -5.16 32.24 -11.29
N ILE A 259 -6.45 32.57 -11.35
CA ILE A 259 -7.51 32.06 -10.48
C ILE A 259 -8.22 30.92 -11.21
N LEU A 260 -8.31 29.78 -10.53
CA LEU A 260 -9.10 28.62 -10.93
C LEU A 260 -10.38 28.58 -10.11
N SER A 261 -11.55 28.42 -10.75
CA SER A 261 -12.83 28.20 -10.07
C SER A 261 -13.82 27.41 -10.92
N PHE A 262 -14.76 26.75 -10.25
CA PHE A 262 -15.96 26.21 -10.91
C PHE A 262 -17.02 27.29 -11.14
N ARG A 263 -16.89 28.47 -10.50
CA ARG A 263 -17.72 29.65 -10.78
C ARG A 263 -17.29 30.29 -12.09
N PRO A 264 -18.23 30.72 -12.95
CA PRO A 264 -17.91 31.56 -14.10
C PRO A 264 -17.25 32.86 -13.62
N LEU A 265 -15.98 33.06 -14.00
CA LEU A 265 -15.18 34.22 -13.57
C LEU A 265 -15.51 35.49 -14.37
N ASP A 266 -16.19 35.35 -15.50
CA ASP A 266 -16.66 36.42 -16.39
C ASP A 266 -18.07 36.92 -16.04
N ASN A 267 -18.80 36.20 -15.17
CA ASN A 267 -20.12 36.60 -14.71
C ASN A 267 -20.05 37.71 -13.65
N ARG A 268 -20.64 38.87 -13.96
CA ARG A 268 -20.66 40.07 -13.09
C ARG A 268 -21.39 39.86 -11.75
N ASP A 269 -22.29 38.88 -11.67
CA ASP A 269 -23.01 38.56 -10.45
C ASP A 269 -22.19 37.67 -9.50
N GLU A 270 -21.13 37.04 -9.99
CA GLU A 270 -20.27 36.17 -9.18
C GLU A 270 -19.15 36.99 -8.50
N PRO A 271 -18.81 36.69 -7.23
CA PRO A 271 -17.88 37.50 -6.44
C PRO A 271 -16.46 37.56 -7.03
N LEU A 272 -16.02 36.46 -7.65
CA LEU A 272 -14.66 36.30 -8.19
C LEU A 272 -14.38 37.16 -9.42
N ASN A 273 -15.43 37.64 -10.11
CA ASN A 273 -15.26 38.50 -11.29
C ASN A 273 -14.45 39.77 -11.01
N LYS A 274 -14.57 40.30 -9.78
CA LYS A 274 -13.85 41.50 -9.33
C LYS A 274 -12.36 41.25 -9.02
N LEU A 275 -11.90 40.00 -9.08
CA LEU A 275 -10.52 39.62 -8.78
C LEU A 275 -9.73 39.21 -10.02
N VAL A 276 -10.37 39.13 -11.19
CA VAL A 276 -9.76 38.72 -12.46
C VAL A 276 -9.68 39.89 -13.44
N GLU A 277 -8.71 39.82 -14.34
CA GLU A 277 -8.59 40.80 -15.43
C GLU A 277 -9.66 40.56 -16.49
N ILE A 278 -10.42 41.61 -16.83
CA ILE A 278 -11.56 41.52 -17.76
C ILE A 278 -11.06 41.10 -19.14
N GLY A 279 -11.69 40.08 -19.73
CA GLY A 279 -11.34 39.55 -21.05
C GLY A 279 -10.26 38.48 -21.06
N THR A 280 -9.71 38.11 -19.89
CA THR A 280 -8.67 37.05 -19.76
C THR A 280 -9.22 35.69 -19.32
N VAL A 281 -10.53 35.59 -19.11
CA VAL A 281 -11.18 34.37 -18.62
C VAL A 281 -11.26 33.36 -19.76
N GLU A 282 -10.63 32.21 -19.53
CA GLU A 282 -10.67 31.05 -20.39
C GLU A 282 -11.48 29.94 -19.73
N GLU A 283 -12.19 29.16 -20.55
CA GLU A 283 -12.98 28.03 -20.11
C GLU A 283 -12.37 26.74 -20.65
N TYR A 284 -12.19 25.76 -19.78
CA TYR A 284 -11.61 24.46 -20.13
C TYR A 284 -12.57 23.34 -19.74
N SER A 285 -12.66 22.31 -20.58
CA SER A 285 -13.18 21.02 -20.12
C SER A 285 -12.31 20.50 -18.98
N VAL A 286 -12.93 19.96 -17.93
CA VAL A 286 -12.21 19.41 -16.78
C VAL A 286 -11.20 18.35 -17.22
N ASN A 287 -11.59 17.43 -18.11
CA ASN A 287 -10.72 16.36 -18.59
C ASN A 287 -9.53 16.89 -19.39
N GLU A 288 -9.75 17.91 -20.23
CA GLU A 288 -8.67 18.56 -20.97
C GLU A 288 -7.68 19.22 -20.00
N PHE A 289 -8.20 19.96 -19.00
CA PHE A 289 -7.39 20.67 -18.03
C PHE A 289 -6.46 19.75 -17.24
N VAL A 290 -6.99 18.65 -16.68
CA VAL A 290 -6.20 17.77 -15.79
C VAL A 290 -5.26 16.84 -16.54
N ASN A 291 -5.56 16.50 -17.80
CA ASN A 291 -4.71 15.61 -18.59
C ASN A 291 -3.47 16.33 -19.17
N VAL A 292 -3.32 17.64 -18.97
CA VAL A 292 -2.11 18.39 -19.35
C VAL A 292 -0.86 17.89 -18.61
N SER A 293 -0.95 17.78 -17.28
CA SER A 293 0.12 17.25 -16.44
C SER A 293 -0.36 17.01 -15.01
N PHE A 294 0.44 16.27 -14.22
CA PHE A 294 0.18 16.03 -12.80
C PHE A 294 -0.04 17.33 -11.99
N LYS A 295 0.66 18.41 -12.35
CA LYS A 295 0.53 19.73 -11.70
C LYS A 295 -0.88 20.32 -11.86
N TYR A 296 -1.54 20.11 -13.01
CA TYR A 296 -2.89 20.59 -13.27
C TYR A 296 -3.94 19.71 -12.58
N GLU A 297 -3.72 18.39 -12.53
CA GLU A 297 -4.55 17.50 -11.72
C GLU A 297 -4.51 17.89 -10.23
N GLU A 298 -3.33 18.17 -9.68
CA GLU A 298 -3.17 18.64 -8.30
C GLU A 298 -3.86 19.99 -8.07
N ALA A 299 -3.77 20.93 -9.01
CA ALA A 299 -4.47 22.21 -8.94
C ALA A 299 -5.99 22.03 -8.88
N LEU A 300 -6.55 21.11 -9.67
CA LEU A 300 -7.97 20.81 -9.62
C LEU A 300 -8.36 20.10 -8.30
N LEU A 301 -7.53 19.19 -7.77
CA LEU A 301 -7.75 18.60 -6.44
C LEU A 301 -7.82 19.67 -5.35
N HIS A 302 -6.96 20.69 -5.41
CA HIS A 302 -7.03 21.82 -4.49
C HIS A 302 -8.33 22.60 -4.65
N LEU A 303 -8.78 22.89 -5.88
CA LEU A 303 -10.06 23.54 -6.12
C LEU A 303 -11.25 22.71 -5.61
N ILE A 304 -11.22 21.39 -5.79
CA ILE A 304 -12.25 20.48 -5.26
C ILE A 304 -12.30 20.57 -3.74
N ASN A 305 -11.15 20.49 -3.05
CA ASN A 305 -11.07 20.62 -1.61
C ASN A 305 -11.61 21.98 -1.11
N ARG A 306 -11.31 23.06 -1.84
CA ARG A 306 -11.82 24.41 -1.57
C ARG A 306 -13.33 24.53 -1.79
N SER A 307 -13.86 23.84 -2.79
CA SER A 307 -15.29 23.77 -3.07
C SER A 307 -16.04 22.98 -1.99
N ILE A 308 -15.43 21.89 -1.49
CA ILE A 308 -15.95 21.15 -0.32
C ILE A 308 -15.93 22.04 0.92
N GLU A 309 -14.87 22.84 1.11
CA GLU A 309 -14.78 23.81 2.20
C GLU A 309 -15.90 24.85 2.16
N GLU A 310 -16.19 25.41 0.98
CA GLU A 310 -17.26 26.38 0.79
C GLU A 310 -18.63 25.74 1.06
N LEU A 311 -18.92 24.57 0.49
CA LEU A 311 -20.15 23.81 0.74
C LEU A 311 -20.35 23.51 2.22
N ALA A 312 -19.31 23.02 2.90
CA ALA A 312 -19.35 22.72 4.33
C ALA A 312 -19.63 23.97 5.18
N SER A 313 -19.16 25.14 4.74
CA SER A 313 -19.36 26.40 5.47
C SER A 313 -20.83 26.80 5.56
N TYR A 314 -21.64 26.53 4.52
CA TYR A 314 -23.09 26.80 4.53
C TYR A 314 -23.83 25.94 5.55
N LYS A 315 -23.25 24.80 5.90
CA LYS A 315 -23.77 23.82 6.86
C LYS A 315 -23.31 24.08 8.31
N ASN A 316 -22.64 25.20 8.55
CA ASN A 316 -21.94 25.50 9.82
C ASN A 316 -20.93 24.39 10.18
N ILE A 317 -20.21 23.88 9.18
CA ILE A 317 -19.07 22.98 9.35
C ILE A 317 -17.83 23.75 8.91
N GLN A 318 -16.90 23.97 9.83
CA GLN A 318 -15.70 24.78 9.57
C GLN A 318 -14.50 23.89 9.23
N TRP A 319 -13.69 24.34 8.28
CA TRP A 319 -12.35 23.81 8.06
C TRP A 319 -11.35 24.44 9.03
N LEU A 320 -10.50 23.60 9.62
CA LEU A 320 -9.40 24.01 10.49
C LEU A 320 -8.07 23.77 9.77
N PRO A 321 -7.44 24.82 9.20
CA PRO A 321 -6.32 24.66 8.27
C PRO A 321 -5.04 24.15 8.94
N LYS A 322 -4.82 24.47 10.23
CA LYS A 322 -3.63 24.04 10.96
C LYS A 322 -3.72 22.54 11.29
N GLU A 323 -4.88 22.09 11.71
CA GLU A 323 -5.11 20.70 12.13
C GLU A 323 -5.55 19.78 10.98
N LYS A 324 -5.93 20.38 9.84
CA LYS A 324 -6.34 19.72 8.59
C LYS A 324 -7.55 18.81 8.76
N TYR A 325 -8.61 19.31 9.39
CA TYR A 325 -9.89 18.61 9.51
C TYR A 325 -11.08 19.57 9.53
N PHE A 326 -12.26 19.03 9.25
CA PHE A 326 -13.55 19.70 9.36
C PHE A 326 -14.20 19.44 10.71
N ARG A 327 -14.87 20.43 11.28
CA ARG A 327 -15.59 20.31 12.56
C ARG A 327 -16.93 21.00 12.50
N PHE A 328 -17.94 20.42 13.12
CA PHE A 328 -19.22 21.10 13.32
C PHE A 328 -19.03 22.30 14.25
N LYS A 329 -19.34 23.50 13.73
CA LYS A 329 -19.22 24.76 14.44
C LYS A 329 -20.52 25.07 15.20
N PRO A 330 -20.45 25.64 16.42
CA PRO A 330 -21.63 26.15 17.11
C PRO A 330 -22.26 27.32 16.34
N ILE A 331 -23.58 27.49 16.50
CA ILE A 331 -24.34 28.59 15.89
C ILE A 331 -24.66 29.60 17.00
N GLY A 332 -24.00 30.76 16.95
CA GLY A 332 -24.12 31.79 17.99
C GLY A 332 -23.44 31.37 19.28
N VAL A 333 -24.22 31.35 20.38
CA VAL A 333 -23.70 30.91 21.69
C VAL A 333 -23.44 29.41 21.67
N PRO A 334 -22.25 28.94 22.08
CA PRO A 334 -21.92 27.51 22.17
C PRO A 334 -22.93 26.74 23.01
N ARG A 335 -23.59 25.77 22.37
CA ARG A 335 -24.59 24.89 22.98
C ARG A 335 -24.68 23.57 22.22
N GLU A 336 -25.42 22.62 22.78
CA GLU A 336 -25.72 21.36 22.10
C GLU A 336 -26.32 21.60 20.70
N ARG A 337 -25.79 20.91 19.68
CA ARG A 337 -26.31 20.93 18.30
C ARG A 337 -26.63 19.51 17.87
N LYS A 338 -27.88 19.27 17.48
CA LYS A 338 -28.39 17.99 16.99
C LYS A 338 -28.83 18.10 15.54
N ILE A 339 -28.61 17.04 14.78
CA ILE A 339 -29.04 16.92 13.39
C ILE A 339 -29.87 15.65 13.27
N THR A 340 -31.08 15.79 12.74
CA THR A 340 -31.92 14.67 12.33
C THR A 340 -31.52 14.25 10.92
N TRP A 341 -31.36 12.95 10.72
CA TRP A 341 -30.89 12.37 9.46
C TRP A 341 -31.61 11.07 9.19
N LYS A 342 -31.62 10.67 7.91
CA LYS A 342 -32.24 9.42 7.46
C LYS A 342 -31.20 8.55 6.77
N ASN A 343 -30.97 7.38 7.34
CA ASN A 343 -30.34 6.25 6.65
C ASN A 343 -31.43 5.21 6.37
N LYS A 344 -31.33 3.98 6.89
CA LYS A 344 -32.43 2.99 6.87
C LYS A 344 -33.66 3.44 7.67
N LYS A 345 -33.43 4.14 8.78
CA LYS A 345 -34.46 4.74 9.66
C LYS A 345 -34.06 6.18 9.97
N MET A 346 -35.02 6.99 10.37
CA MET A 346 -34.72 8.33 10.90
C MET A 346 -34.03 8.20 12.26
N ALA A 347 -33.03 9.03 12.49
CA ALA A 347 -32.31 9.12 13.75
C ALA A 347 -31.85 10.57 13.99
N THR A 348 -31.55 10.90 15.24
CA THR A 348 -30.99 12.20 15.61
C THR A 348 -29.62 12.00 16.23
N ARG A 349 -28.62 12.76 15.75
CA ARG A 349 -27.25 12.71 16.23
C ARG A 349 -26.85 14.06 16.83
N SER A 350 -26.28 14.03 18.02
CA SER A 350 -25.61 15.20 18.62
C SER A 350 -24.24 15.37 17.96
N VAL A 351 -24.07 16.45 17.18
CA VAL A 351 -22.81 16.81 16.51
C VAL A 351 -21.97 17.77 17.34
N ILE A 352 -22.59 18.45 18.29
CA ILE A 352 -21.92 19.23 19.33
C ILE A 352 -22.62 18.85 20.63
N ALA A 353 -21.86 18.31 21.59
CA ALA A 353 -22.36 17.91 22.89
C ALA A 353 -21.62 18.67 24.00
N GLU A 354 -22.36 19.17 24.98
CA GLU A 354 -21.80 19.76 26.19
C GLU A 354 -21.36 18.63 27.14
N VAL A 355 -20.12 18.72 27.63
CA VAL A 355 -19.59 17.78 28.62
C VAL A 355 -19.52 18.52 29.95
N TRP A 356 -20.38 18.10 30.87
CA TRP A 356 -20.55 18.70 32.18
C TRP A 356 -19.68 18.01 33.23
N ASN A 357 -19.38 18.72 34.31
CA ASN A 357 -18.84 18.08 35.51
C ASN A 357 -19.87 17.13 36.15
N SER A 358 -19.43 16.26 37.06
CA SER A 358 -20.30 15.26 37.70
C SER A 358 -21.53 15.87 38.39
N GLU A 359 -21.41 17.08 38.92
CA GLU A 359 -22.49 17.82 39.58
C GLU A 359 -23.44 18.57 38.62
N LYS A 360 -23.16 18.56 37.30
CA LYS A 360 -23.90 19.30 36.26
C LYS A 360 -24.06 20.80 36.52
N LYS A 361 -23.10 21.42 37.19
CA LYS A 361 -23.08 22.87 37.46
C LYS A 361 -22.27 23.66 36.43
N GLN A 362 -21.29 23.02 35.81
CA GLN A 362 -20.37 23.68 34.88
C GLN A 362 -20.09 22.79 33.66
N ILE A 363 -20.12 23.40 32.48
CA ILE A 363 -19.61 22.81 31.25
C ILE A 363 -18.08 22.84 31.32
N LEU A 364 -17.46 21.66 31.23
CA LEU A 364 -16.01 21.50 31.20
C LEU A 364 -15.45 21.77 29.80
N TYR A 365 -16.12 21.22 28.78
CA TYR A 365 -15.77 21.37 27.37
C TYR A 365 -16.92 20.92 26.46
N PHE A 366 -16.81 21.24 25.18
CA PHE A 366 -17.69 20.79 24.12
C PHE A 366 -17.01 19.69 23.31
N ARG A 367 -17.72 18.57 23.10
CA ARG A 367 -17.32 17.50 22.19
C ARG A 367 -18.01 17.70 20.85
N GLN A 368 -17.24 17.81 19.78
CA GLN A 368 -17.73 18.09 18.44
C GLN A 368 -17.35 16.96 17.49
N LEU A 369 -18.31 16.51 16.67
CA LEU A 369 -18.00 15.61 15.57
C LEU A 369 -17.08 16.34 14.59
N SER A 370 -16.08 15.63 14.09
CA SER A 370 -15.13 16.14 13.11
C SER A 370 -14.82 15.08 12.07
N PHE A 371 -14.19 15.46 10.97
CA PHE A 371 -13.75 14.52 9.95
C PHE A 371 -12.60 15.08 9.14
N LYS A 372 -11.73 14.18 8.67
CA LYS A 372 -10.72 14.49 7.66
C LYS A 372 -11.22 14.06 6.30
N ILE A 373 -10.73 14.75 5.27
CA ILE A 373 -10.98 14.36 3.89
C ILE A 373 -9.64 14.16 3.17
N GLN A 374 -9.63 13.24 2.21
CA GLN A 374 -8.55 13.13 1.22
C GLN A 374 -9.19 12.89 -0.14
N SER A 375 -9.06 13.88 -1.01
CA SER A 375 -9.60 13.82 -2.37
C SER A 375 -8.58 13.19 -3.33
N PHE A 376 -9.07 12.42 -4.30
CA PHE A 376 -8.25 11.75 -5.30
C PHE A 376 -9.08 11.48 -6.57
N ARG A 377 -8.37 11.24 -7.68
CA ARG A 377 -8.97 10.86 -8.97
C ARG A 377 -8.79 9.36 -9.20
N SER A 378 -9.79 8.72 -9.80
CA SER A 378 -9.72 7.32 -10.26
C SER A 378 -10.66 7.09 -11.43
N ASN A 379 -10.18 6.49 -12.52
CA ASN A 379 -10.96 6.24 -13.74
C ASN A 379 -11.76 7.45 -14.21
N GLU A 380 -11.10 8.61 -14.33
CA GLU A 380 -11.68 9.91 -14.71
C GLU A 380 -12.75 10.48 -13.76
N LYS A 381 -13.06 9.78 -12.67
CA LYS A 381 -13.97 10.22 -11.63
C LYS A 381 -13.22 10.77 -10.43
N TRP A 382 -13.91 11.60 -9.66
CA TRP A 382 -13.36 12.25 -8.47
C TRP A 382 -13.99 11.65 -7.23
N PHE A 383 -13.16 11.40 -6.23
CA PHE A 383 -13.57 10.78 -5.00
C PHE A 383 -12.97 11.54 -3.83
N MET A 384 -13.64 11.44 -2.68
CA MET A 384 -13.11 11.86 -1.39
C MET A 384 -13.23 10.71 -0.40
N SER A 385 -12.15 10.38 0.29
CA SER A 385 -12.24 9.54 1.48
C SER A 385 -12.60 10.43 2.67
N ILE A 386 -13.45 9.92 3.57
CA ILE A 386 -13.88 10.60 4.79
C ILE A 386 -13.40 9.77 5.97
N THR A 387 -12.62 10.38 6.86
CA THR A 387 -12.20 9.76 8.12
C THR A 387 -12.89 10.47 9.29
N PRO A 388 -13.94 9.86 9.88
CA PRO A 388 -14.59 10.43 11.05
C PRO A 388 -13.64 10.59 12.24
N GLY A 389 -13.92 11.57 13.08
CA GLY A 389 -13.16 11.83 14.30
C GLY A 389 -13.89 12.76 15.26
N TRP A 390 -13.16 13.22 16.27
CA TRP A 390 -13.70 14.11 17.30
C TRP A 390 -12.76 15.28 17.54
N SER A 391 -13.34 16.40 17.95
CA SER A 391 -12.61 17.56 18.47
C SER A 391 -13.24 17.99 19.79
N PHE A 392 -12.40 18.51 20.68
CA PHE A 392 -12.77 18.93 22.01
C PHE A 392 -12.31 20.36 22.25
N THR A 393 -13.27 21.24 22.55
CA THR A 393 -13.02 22.68 22.74
C THR A 393 -13.50 23.14 24.10
N TYR A 394 -12.78 24.05 24.75
CA TYR A 394 -13.19 24.55 26.07
C TYR A 394 -14.32 25.59 26.00
N ASP A 395 -14.50 26.25 24.85
CA ASP A 395 -15.50 27.30 24.65
C ASP A 395 -16.33 27.11 23.36
N GLY A 396 -16.29 25.93 22.75
CA GLY A 396 -16.97 25.64 21.47
C GLY A 396 -16.15 25.99 20.22
N TYR A 397 -15.04 26.73 20.38
CA TYR A 397 -14.24 27.26 19.28
C TYR A 397 -12.76 26.88 19.36
N HIS A 398 -12.15 26.97 20.54
CA HIS A 398 -10.73 26.75 20.77
C HIS A 398 -10.46 25.39 21.42
N SER A 399 -9.48 24.66 20.90
CA SER A 399 -9.11 23.32 21.37
C SER A 399 -8.71 23.28 22.84
N CYS A 400 -9.07 22.18 23.52
CA CYS A 400 -8.63 21.88 24.88
C CYS A 400 -7.13 21.51 24.91
N LYS A 401 -6.43 21.83 26.01
CA LYS A 401 -5.02 21.41 26.21
C LYS A 401 -4.81 19.89 26.18
N GLN A 402 -5.80 19.12 26.64
CA GLN A 402 -5.77 17.65 26.69
C GLN A 402 -6.59 16.98 25.57
N GLU A 403 -6.84 17.69 24.46
CA GLU A 403 -7.69 17.20 23.36
C GLU A 403 -7.26 15.83 22.84
N SER A 404 -5.95 15.57 22.69
CA SER A 404 -5.44 14.27 22.21
C SER A 404 -5.85 13.09 23.10
N GLN A 405 -5.84 13.25 24.42
CA GLN A 405 -6.24 12.21 25.36
C GLN A 405 -7.74 11.94 25.27
N LEU A 406 -8.55 12.99 25.20
CA LEU A 406 -10.01 12.89 25.05
C LEU A 406 -10.41 12.21 23.73
N ILE A 407 -9.71 12.51 22.63
CA ILE A 407 -9.91 11.84 21.35
C ILE A 407 -9.59 10.35 21.46
N ALA A 408 -8.46 9.98 22.07
CA ALA A 408 -8.06 8.59 22.23
C ALA A 408 -9.09 7.79 23.05
N GLN A 409 -9.51 8.35 24.20
CA GLN A 409 -10.56 7.74 25.03
C GLN A 409 -11.86 7.53 24.25
N LYS A 410 -12.27 8.52 23.45
CA LYS A 410 -13.50 8.42 22.67
C LYS A 410 -13.40 7.36 21.56
N LYS A 411 -12.27 7.31 20.85
CA LYS A 411 -12.02 6.32 19.80
C LYS A 411 -11.98 4.89 20.34
N ASN A 412 -11.42 4.67 21.53
CA ASN A 412 -11.39 3.34 22.16
C ASN A 412 -12.78 2.76 22.48
N LEU A 413 -13.80 3.61 22.55
CA LEU A 413 -15.20 3.20 22.78
C LEU A 413 -15.97 2.94 21.48
N GLU A 414 -15.37 3.15 20.31
CA GLU A 414 -16.05 3.08 19.01
C GLU A 414 -15.73 1.77 18.29
N SER A 415 -16.77 1.01 17.96
CA SER A 415 -16.67 -0.17 17.10
C SER A 415 -16.65 0.21 15.62
N ASN A 416 -16.25 -0.72 14.75
CA ASN A 416 -16.31 -0.53 13.29
C ASN A 416 -17.71 -0.14 12.80
N SER A 417 -18.77 -0.72 13.41
CA SER A 417 -20.15 -0.35 13.10
C SER A 417 -20.45 1.11 13.45
N SER A 418 -19.97 1.60 14.60
CA SER A 418 -20.10 3.01 14.97
C SER A 418 -19.40 3.90 13.94
N VAL A 419 -18.17 3.58 13.55
CA VAL A 419 -17.39 4.34 12.55
C VAL A 419 -18.10 4.38 11.20
N TYR A 420 -18.65 3.25 10.75
CA TYR A 420 -19.48 3.20 9.54
C TYR A 420 -20.72 4.11 9.64
N GLN A 421 -21.42 4.11 10.78
CA GLN A 421 -22.54 5.03 10.99
C GLN A 421 -22.13 6.51 11.06
N HIS A 422 -20.89 6.80 11.48
CA HIS A 422 -20.34 8.16 11.41
C HIS A 422 -20.09 8.56 9.96
N PHE A 423 -19.49 7.67 9.15
CA PHE A 423 -19.31 7.90 7.72
C PHE A 423 -20.66 8.15 7.02
N MET A 424 -21.64 7.26 7.19
CA MET A 424 -22.97 7.43 6.58
C MET A 424 -23.65 8.74 7.00
N PHE A 425 -23.51 9.14 8.26
CA PHE A 425 -24.03 10.41 8.76
C PHE A 425 -23.34 11.61 8.09
N LEU A 426 -22.01 11.59 7.99
CA LEU A 426 -21.25 12.68 7.38
C LEU A 426 -21.56 12.81 5.89
N SER A 427 -21.67 11.69 5.17
CA SER A 427 -22.12 11.66 3.78
C SER A 427 -23.51 12.26 3.64
N TYR A 428 -24.45 11.90 4.53
CA TYR A 428 -25.77 12.53 4.56
C TYR A 428 -25.68 14.05 4.74
N CYS A 429 -24.85 14.52 5.67
CA CYS A 429 -24.69 15.96 5.90
C CYS A 429 -24.12 16.69 4.69
N LEU A 430 -23.18 16.10 3.96
CA LEU A 430 -22.59 16.71 2.78
C LEU A 430 -23.57 16.74 1.60
N THR A 431 -24.44 15.73 1.47
CA THR A 431 -25.39 15.63 0.34
C THR A 431 -26.72 16.38 0.58
N ASN A 432 -27.14 16.61 1.83
CA ASN A 432 -28.47 17.15 2.14
C ASN A 432 -28.38 18.48 2.89
N LYS A 433 -29.38 19.35 2.73
CA LYS A 433 -29.56 20.52 3.61
C LYS A 433 -29.79 20.04 5.04
N LEU A 434 -29.17 20.73 6.00
CA LEU A 434 -29.29 20.45 7.43
C LEU A 434 -30.33 21.33 8.12
N GLU A 435 -30.57 22.51 7.56
CA GLU A 435 -31.47 23.54 8.08
C GLU A 435 -32.27 24.11 6.89
N ASP A 436 -33.54 24.50 7.10
CA ASP A 436 -34.42 24.94 6.00
C ASP A 436 -33.94 26.24 5.33
N ASN A 437 -33.27 27.10 6.09
CA ASN A 437 -32.68 28.36 5.63
C ASN A 437 -31.25 28.22 5.09
N GLU A 438 -30.73 26.99 4.97
CA GLU A 438 -29.41 26.74 4.42
C GLU A 438 -29.34 27.14 2.94
N ALA A 439 -28.36 28.00 2.62
CA ALA A 439 -28.04 28.38 1.25
C ALA A 439 -27.56 27.16 0.45
N GLU A 440 -27.98 27.08 -0.81
CA GLU A 440 -27.60 25.97 -1.67
C GLU A 440 -26.27 26.24 -2.38
N TYR A 441 -25.33 25.30 -2.26
CA TYR A 441 -24.09 25.33 -3.03
C TYR A 441 -24.27 24.55 -4.33
N LYS A 442 -24.26 25.25 -5.46
CA LYS A 442 -24.66 24.71 -6.78
C LYS A 442 -23.54 24.07 -7.61
N TYR A 443 -22.28 24.17 -7.19
CA TYR A 443 -21.15 23.82 -8.06
C TYR A 443 -20.68 22.38 -7.93
N ILE A 444 -20.66 21.81 -6.72
CA ILE A 444 -20.33 20.40 -6.53
C ILE A 444 -21.46 19.70 -5.80
N SER A 445 -21.62 18.41 -6.04
CA SER A 445 -22.49 17.54 -5.26
C SER A 445 -21.79 16.19 -5.00
N PHE A 446 -22.43 15.33 -4.22
CA PHE A 446 -21.88 14.02 -3.89
C PHE A 446 -22.87 12.92 -4.23
N SER A 447 -22.38 11.83 -4.81
CA SER A 447 -23.19 10.63 -5.02
C SER A 447 -23.47 9.92 -3.69
N SER A 448 -24.49 9.07 -3.69
CA SER A 448 -24.77 8.23 -2.52
C SER A 448 -23.60 7.28 -2.23
N PRO A 449 -23.31 6.96 -0.94
CA PRO A 449 -22.35 5.93 -0.59
C PRO A 449 -22.65 4.62 -1.32
N PHE A 450 -21.60 3.97 -1.85
CA PHE A 450 -21.69 2.72 -2.60
C PHE A 450 -20.91 1.62 -1.90
N ASN A 451 -21.24 0.37 -2.21
CA ASN A 451 -20.53 -0.81 -1.73
C ASN A 451 -19.66 -1.37 -2.86
N LEU A 452 -18.57 -2.04 -2.51
CA LEU A 452 -17.71 -2.75 -3.45
C LEU A 452 -17.85 -4.25 -3.21
N THR A 453 -18.11 -5.02 -4.25
CA THR A 453 -18.15 -6.48 -4.17
C THR A 453 -16.77 -7.01 -4.54
N LEU A 454 -16.09 -7.64 -3.58
CA LEU A 454 -14.82 -8.31 -3.77
C LEU A 454 -15.06 -9.81 -3.95
N ASN A 455 -14.63 -10.34 -5.08
CA ASN A 455 -14.59 -11.78 -5.33
C ASN A 455 -13.13 -12.22 -5.23
N TYR A 456 -12.82 -13.11 -4.29
CA TYR A 456 -11.46 -13.60 -4.09
C TYR A 456 -11.45 -15.08 -3.70
N THR A 457 -10.38 -15.78 -4.06
CA THR A 457 -10.09 -17.13 -3.56
C THR A 457 -9.30 -16.98 -2.26
N PRO A 458 -9.81 -17.45 -1.11
CA PRO A 458 -9.09 -17.35 0.15
C PRO A 458 -7.78 -18.13 0.05
N LEU A 459 -6.67 -17.49 0.45
CA LEU A 459 -5.35 -18.13 0.44
C LEU A 459 -5.10 -19.01 1.67
N TYR A 460 -5.95 -18.89 2.70
CA TYR A 460 -5.90 -19.60 3.96
C TYR A 460 -7.32 -20.00 4.38
N GLY A 461 -7.45 -21.09 5.15
CA GLY A 461 -8.70 -21.49 5.81
C GLY A 461 -9.31 -20.32 6.59
N ASN A 462 -10.64 -20.33 6.71
CA ASN A 462 -11.44 -19.30 7.41
C ASN A 462 -10.81 -18.80 8.71
#